data_AF-A0AAW5MHZ6-F1
#
_entry.id   AF-A0AAW5MHZ6-F1
#
_cell.length_a   1.000
_cell.length_b   1.000
_cell.length_c   1.000
_cell.angle_alpha   90.00
_cell.angle_beta   90.00
_cell.angle_gamma   90.00
#
_symmetry.space_group_name_H-M   'P 1'
#
loop_
_entity.id
_entity.type
_entity.pdbx_description
1 polymer ?
#
loop_
_entity_poly.entity_id
_entity_poly.type
_entity_poly.pdbx_seq_one_letter_code
_entity_poly.pdbx_strand_id
1 'polypeptide(L)' 'PLPSFWGGFRVRIDTVEFWQGGEHRLHDRFYYTREGDGWHIERLAP' A
#
# COMPACT_ATOMS: atom_id res chain seq x y z
N PRO A 1 1.48 20.86 -29.80
CA PRO A 1 2.33 21.19 -28.63
C PRO A 1 1.72 20.65 -27.34
N LEU A 2 2.52 20.07 -26.45
CA LEU A 2 2.04 19.65 -25.13
C LEU A 2 1.72 20.89 -24.29
N PRO A 3 0.56 20.99 -23.62
CA PRO A 3 0.24 22.13 -22.77
C PRO A 3 1.25 22.27 -21.62
N SER A 4 1.67 23.49 -21.29
CA SER A 4 2.65 23.76 -20.23
C SER A 4 2.19 23.33 -18.82
N PHE A 5 0.88 23.21 -18.63
CA PHE A 5 0.27 22.71 -17.39
C PHE A 5 0.12 21.18 -17.36
N TRP A 6 0.46 20.49 -18.44
CA TRP A 6 0.29 19.04 -18.54
C TRP A 6 1.47 18.32 -17.91
N GLY A 7 1.19 17.40 -17.00
CA GLY A 7 2.19 16.62 -16.28
C GLY A 7 1.51 15.54 -15.45
N GLY A 8 2.29 14.89 -14.58
CA GLY A 8 1.78 13.86 -13.68
C GLY A 8 2.60 13.78 -12.42
N PHE A 9 2.02 13.18 -11.39
CA PHE A 9 2.68 12.91 -10.13
C PHE A 9 2.92 11.40 -10.00
N ARG A 10 4.01 11.06 -9.31
CA ARG A 10 4.25 9.69 -8.85
C ARG A 10 4.15 9.68 -7.33
N VAL A 11 3.30 8.80 -6.80
CA VAL A 11 3.30 8.48 -5.38
C VAL A 11 4.49 7.57 -5.09
N ARG A 12 5.40 8.03 -4.24
CA ARG A 12 6.44 7.17 -3.66
C ARG A 12 5.82 6.46 -2.47
N ILE A 13 5.73 5.14 -2.55
CA ILE A 13 5.08 4.33 -1.52
C ILE A 13 6.07 4.06 -0.39
N ASP A 14 5.69 4.45 0.82
CA ASP A 14 6.40 4.08 2.05
C ASP A 14 5.68 2.92 2.76
N THR A 15 4.35 2.82 2.62
CA THR A 15 3.53 1.76 3.24
C THR A 15 2.37 1.33 2.34
N VAL A 16 1.96 0.06 2.40
CA VAL A 16 0.76 -0.49 1.72
C VAL A 16 0.02 -1.42 2.66
N GLU A 17 -1.32 -1.32 2.71
CA GLU A 17 -2.15 -2.32 3.39
C GLU A 17 -2.99 -3.09 2.37
N PHE A 18 -2.90 -4.41 2.40
CA PHE A 18 -3.83 -5.30 1.73
C PHE A 18 -4.87 -5.76 2.74
N TRP A 19 -6.12 -5.39 2.50
CA TRP A 19 -7.26 -5.79 3.30
C TRP A 19 -8.14 -6.74 2.48
N GLN A 20 -8.44 -7.91 3.03
CA GLN A 20 -9.31 -8.89 2.42
C GLN A 20 -10.42 -9.28 3.41
N GLY A 21 -11.65 -9.31 2.91
CA GLY A 21 -12.80 -9.79 3.68
C GLY A 21 -12.59 -11.24 4.11
N GLY A 22 -12.89 -11.54 5.38
CA GLY A 22 -12.86 -12.90 5.93
C GLY A 22 -14.17 -13.25 6.62
N GLU A 23 -14.41 -14.53 6.85
CA GLU A 23 -15.59 -15.02 7.55
C GLU A 23 -15.66 -14.48 8.99
N HIS A 24 -16.86 -14.38 9.54
CA HIS A 24 -17.08 -13.95 10.93
C HIS A 24 -16.41 -12.61 11.31
N ARG A 25 -16.19 -11.71 10.34
CA ARG A 25 -15.49 -10.41 10.51
C ARG A 25 -14.00 -10.55 10.85
N LEU A 26 -13.41 -11.71 10.58
CA LEU A 26 -11.97 -11.96 10.75
C LEU A 26 -11.24 -11.64 9.44
N HIS A 27 -11.09 -10.36 9.16
CA HIS A 27 -10.38 -9.83 8.00
C HIS A 27 -8.89 -10.21 7.97
N ASP A 28 -8.39 -10.53 6.79
CA ASP A 28 -6.96 -10.64 6.57
C ASP A 28 -6.40 -9.26 6.25
N ARG A 29 -5.43 -8.82 7.05
CA ARG A 29 -4.78 -7.52 6.93
C ARG A 29 -3.28 -7.73 6.87
N PHE A 30 -2.68 -7.45 5.71
CA PHE A 30 -1.23 -7.48 5.52
C PHE A 30 -0.71 -6.06 5.34
N TYR A 31 0.16 -5.63 6.23
CA TYR A 31 0.75 -4.30 6.21
C TYR A 31 2.22 -4.41 5.77
N TYR A 32 2.54 -3.71 4.68
CA TYR A 32 3.86 -3.63 4.09
C TYR A 32 4.46 -2.28 4.47
N THR A 33 5.64 -2.31 5.09
CA THR A 33 6.44 -1.11 5.38
C THR A 33 7.76 -1.20 4.64
N ARG A 34 8.16 -0.11 3.98
CA ARG A 34 9.41 -0.10 3.23
C ARG A 34 10.62 -0.10 4.18
N GLU A 35 11.54 -1.04 4.00
CA GLU A 35 12.77 -1.15 4.78
C GLU A 35 13.97 -1.29 3.85
N GLY A 36 14.71 -0.19 3.67
CA GLY A 36 15.83 -0.13 2.73
C GLY A 36 15.40 -0.48 1.30
N ASP A 37 16.02 -1.52 0.74
CA ASP A 37 15.71 -2.05 -0.59
C ASP A 37 14.60 -3.11 -0.59
N GLY A 38 14.05 -3.43 0.59
CA GLY A 38 13.02 -4.46 0.79
C GLY A 38 11.74 -3.96 1.44
N TRP A 39 10.93 -4.92 1.89
CA TRP A 39 9.67 -4.70 2.58
C TRP A 39 9.62 -5.55 3.85
N HIS A 40 9.26 -4.92 4.95
CA HIS A 40 8.77 -5.59 6.14
C HIS A 40 7.29 -5.88 5.98
N ILE A 41 6.84 -7.08 6.35
CA ILE A 41 5.44 -7.50 6.21
C ILE A 41 4.96 -8.00 7.57
N GLU A 42 3.87 -7.43 8.05
CA GLU A 42 3.19 -7.87 9.26
C GLU A 42 1.71 -8.19 8.99
N ARG A 43 1.15 -9.15 9.74
CA ARG A 43 -0.27 -9.44 9.73
C ARG A 43 -0.93 -8.70 10.90
N LEU A 44 -1.87 -7.82 10.60
CA LEU A 44 -2.61 -7.07 11.61
C LEU A 44 -3.84 -7.86 12.08
N ALA A 45 -4.28 -7.57 13.31
CA ALA A 45 -5.55 -8.09 13.80
C ALA A 45 -6.72 -7.52 12.97
N PRO A 46 -7.75 -8.34 12.69
CA PRO A 46 -8.98 -7.92 12.01
C PRO A 46 -9.79 -6.88 12.80
#